data_AF-A0A521GM34-F1
#
_entry.id   AF-A0A521GM34-F1
#
_cell.length_a   1.000
_cell.length_b   1.000
_cell.length_c   1.000
_cell.angle_alpha   90.00
_cell.angle_beta   90.00
_cell.angle_gamma   90.00
#
_symmetry.space_group_name_H-M   'P 1'
#
loop_
_entity.id
_entity.type
_entity.pdbx_description
1 polymer ?
#
loop_
_entity_poly.entity_id
_entity_poly.type
_entity_poly.pdbx_seq_one_letter_code
_entity_poly.pdbx_strand_id
1 'polypeptide(L)'
;MKQAPFLFSLIIILSLASCGNTPPLPPVEMTWLSLQAARTTQEGMVEPAKYNANRVYAAKVRIGNEFYSITTHAPLILATTGYGDEKSVSAMRFSLNQDELLLFTRNPKNGEGYRAIIPLEEANFWPQFSFPFLKGNMIEELPVQVVNVIRKPDPADNVRGLREYLQRSMPPEEPFYTELPDSGPRALSDDK
;
A
#
# COMPACT_ATOMS: atom_id res chain seq x y z
N MET A 1 -38.45 14.21 62.04
CA MET A 1 -38.93 13.23 61.04
C MET A 1 -39.61 13.97 59.90
N LYS A 2 -39.05 13.93 58.69
CA LYS A 2 -39.73 13.99 57.37
C LYS A 2 -38.67 13.83 56.27
N GLN A 3 -39.07 13.14 55.21
CA GLN A 3 -38.26 12.38 54.25
C GLN A 3 -37.55 13.21 53.17
N ALA A 4 -36.55 12.58 52.55
CA ALA A 4 -35.81 13.02 51.36
C ALA A 4 -36.70 13.13 50.09
N PRO A 5 -36.19 13.80 49.05
CA PRO A 5 -35.67 13.04 47.90
C PRO A 5 -34.25 13.53 47.52
N PHE A 6 -33.21 12.70 47.50
CA PHE A 6 -32.84 11.70 46.50
C PHE A 6 -32.72 12.22 45.05
N LEU A 7 -31.45 12.38 44.65
CA LEU A 7 -30.85 12.04 43.35
C LEU A 7 -31.47 12.64 42.08
N PHE A 8 -30.89 13.72 41.56
CA PHE A 8 -30.94 14.04 40.13
C PHE A 8 -29.76 14.93 39.71
N SER A 9 -28.52 14.46 39.88
CA SER A 9 -27.34 15.11 39.27
C SER A 9 -26.16 14.14 39.13
N LEU A 10 -26.42 12.92 38.69
CA LEU A 10 -25.36 11.98 38.36
C LEU A 10 -25.81 11.07 37.21
N ILE A 11 -25.77 11.58 35.98
CA ILE A 11 -25.70 10.84 34.71
C ILE A 11 -25.41 11.91 33.64
N ILE A 12 -24.60 11.57 32.64
CA ILE A 12 -24.01 12.43 31.58
C ILE A 12 -22.60 12.97 31.90
N ILE A 13 -21.69 12.10 32.37
CA ILE A 13 -20.31 12.05 31.83
C ILE A 13 -19.90 10.57 31.76
N LEU A 14 -20.51 9.82 30.84
CA LEU A 14 -20.04 8.47 30.46
C LEU A 14 -20.26 8.31 28.95
N SER A 15 -19.49 9.05 28.17
CA SER A 15 -19.57 9.00 26.70
C SER A 15 -18.23 9.25 26.01
N LEU A 16 -17.11 8.83 26.63
CA LEU A 16 -15.78 8.85 26.01
C LEU A 16 -14.96 7.56 26.26
N ALA A 17 -15.62 6.46 26.63
CA ALA A 17 -15.01 5.13 26.61
C ALA A 17 -15.46 4.37 25.35
N SER A 18 -15.29 4.97 24.17
CA SER A 18 -15.19 4.22 22.92
C SER A 18 -13.71 4.24 22.51
N CYS A 19 -12.87 3.66 23.36
CA CYS A 19 -11.56 3.20 22.92
C CYS A 19 -11.81 1.99 22.02
N GLY A 20 -11.45 2.14 20.75
CA GLY A 20 -11.80 1.24 19.67
C GLY A 20 -11.53 -0.22 19.98
N ASN A 21 -12.62 -0.99 20.02
CA ASN A 21 -12.56 -2.40 19.64
C ASN A 21 -12.29 -2.43 18.13
N THR A 22 -11.04 -2.20 17.75
CA THR A 22 -10.55 -2.69 16.47
C THR A 22 -10.73 -4.21 16.55
N PRO A 23 -11.52 -4.82 15.63
CA PRO A 23 -11.69 -6.27 15.64
C PRO A 23 -10.30 -6.94 15.65
N PRO A 24 -10.14 -8.05 16.39
CA PRO A 24 -8.87 -8.76 16.45
C PRO A 24 -8.44 -9.08 15.02
N LEU A 25 -7.23 -8.63 14.70
CA LEU A 25 -6.65 -8.73 13.37
C LEU A 25 -6.53 -10.22 13.00
N PRO A 26 -6.90 -10.63 11.76
CA PRO A 26 -6.65 -11.99 11.33
C PRO A 26 -5.14 -12.24 11.35
N PRO A 27 -4.68 -13.39 11.89
CA PRO A 27 -3.26 -13.72 11.86
C PRO A 27 -2.83 -13.87 10.41
N VAL A 28 -1.84 -13.08 9.99
CA VAL A 28 -1.18 -13.33 8.71
C VAL A 28 -0.37 -14.61 8.87
N GLU A 29 -0.71 -15.62 8.06
CA GLU A 29 -0.02 -16.90 8.11
C GLU A 29 1.43 -16.72 7.63
N MET A 30 2.36 -16.81 8.59
CA MET A 30 3.78 -16.78 8.32
C MET A 30 4.28 -18.22 8.14
N THR A 31 4.79 -18.50 6.94
CA THR A 31 5.39 -19.78 6.62
C THR A 31 6.91 -19.70 6.80
N TRP A 32 7.46 -20.56 7.65
CA TRP A 32 8.90 -20.84 7.66
C TRP A 32 9.26 -21.74 6.47
N LEU A 33 10.38 -21.44 5.83
CA LEU A 33 10.88 -22.13 4.64
C LEU A 33 12.26 -22.71 4.95
N SER A 34 12.45 -23.99 4.61
CA SER A 34 13.77 -24.60 4.61
C SER A 34 14.72 -23.89 3.64
N LEU A 35 16.03 -24.09 3.79
CA LEU A 35 17.06 -23.49 2.93
C LEU A 35 16.74 -23.61 1.43
N GLN A 36 16.38 -24.81 0.97
CA GLN A 36 16.07 -25.05 -0.45
C GLN A 36 14.80 -24.31 -0.88
N ALA A 37 13.74 -24.36 -0.07
CA ALA A 37 12.50 -23.66 -0.36
C ALA A 37 12.67 -22.12 -0.36
N ALA A 38 13.51 -21.60 0.54
CA ALA A 38 13.88 -20.20 0.60
C ALA A 38 14.68 -19.78 -0.63
N ARG A 39 15.65 -20.59 -1.07
CA ARG A 39 16.41 -20.37 -2.32
C ARG A 39 15.48 -20.34 -3.53
N THR A 40 14.62 -21.34 -3.70
CA THR A 40 13.65 -21.39 -4.80
C THR A 40 12.69 -20.22 -4.76
N THR A 41 12.27 -19.78 -3.56
CA THR A 41 11.43 -18.59 -3.39
C THR A 41 12.20 -17.34 -3.82
N GLN A 42 13.45 -17.17 -3.40
CA GLN A 42 14.31 -16.06 -3.80
C GLN A 42 14.54 -16.01 -5.32
N GLU A 43 14.83 -17.15 -5.94
CA GLU A 43 14.99 -17.25 -7.40
C GLU A 43 13.68 -16.90 -8.11
N GLY A 44 12.57 -17.46 -7.65
CA GLY A 44 11.24 -17.16 -8.17
C GLY A 44 10.76 -15.73 -7.90
N MET A 45 11.37 -15.03 -6.93
CA MET A 45 11.20 -13.60 -6.74
C MET A 45 11.90 -12.82 -7.85
N VAL A 46 12.88 -13.34 -8.57
CA VAL A 46 13.66 -12.62 -9.59
C VAL A 46 13.34 -13.05 -11.05
N GLU A 47 12.63 -14.17 -11.24
CA GLU A 47 12.28 -14.73 -12.57
C GLU A 47 11.19 -13.99 -13.37
N PRO A 48 11.51 -13.45 -14.58
CA PRO A 48 10.60 -12.72 -15.46
C PRO A 48 9.25 -13.39 -15.78
N ALA A 49 9.24 -14.72 -15.89
CA ALA A 49 8.08 -15.50 -16.33
C ALA A 49 6.91 -15.51 -15.33
N LYS A 50 7.12 -15.01 -14.10
CA LYS A 50 6.11 -14.95 -13.05
C LYS A 50 5.56 -13.53 -12.83
N TYR A 51 5.81 -12.60 -13.77
CA TYR A 51 5.29 -11.23 -13.69
C TYR A 51 4.40 -10.88 -14.87
N ASN A 52 3.36 -10.08 -14.59
CA ASN A 52 2.63 -9.35 -15.60
C ASN A 52 3.18 -7.92 -15.69
N ALA A 53 4.00 -7.65 -16.71
CA ALA A 53 4.61 -6.34 -16.93
C ALA A 53 3.60 -5.23 -17.27
N ASN A 54 2.36 -5.56 -17.63
CA ASN A 54 1.37 -4.57 -18.07
C ASN A 54 0.53 -4.00 -16.93
N ARG A 55 0.69 -4.51 -15.70
CA ARG A 55 -0.10 -4.07 -14.55
C ARG A 55 0.80 -3.67 -13.39
N VAL A 56 0.62 -2.44 -12.89
CA VAL A 56 1.34 -1.88 -11.74
C VAL A 56 0.41 -1.86 -10.54
N TYR A 57 0.90 -2.24 -9.38
CA TYR A 57 0.25 -1.94 -8.11
C TYR A 57 1.09 -0.94 -7.33
N ALA A 58 0.40 0.02 -6.71
CA ALA A 58 0.97 0.94 -5.77
C ALA A 58 0.49 0.56 -4.36
N ALA A 59 1.37 0.09 -3.49
CA ALA A 59 1.07 -0.09 -2.08
C ALA A 59 1.82 0.93 -1.22
N LYS A 60 1.12 1.48 -0.22
CA LYS A 60 1.77 2.15 0.90
C LYS A 60 1.84 1.16 2.04
N VAL A 61 3.05 0.84 2.48
CA VAL A 61 3.29 -0.13 3.56
C VAL A 61 4.12 0.55 4.63
N ARG A 62 3.75 0.36 5.89
CA ARG A 62 4.56 0.77 7.04
C ARG A 62 5.32 -0.44 7.53
N ILE A 63 6.63 -0.29 7.72
CA ILE A 63 7.51 -1.30 8.29
C ILE A 63 8.27 -0.63 9.43
N GLY A 64 8.10 -1.12 10.66
CA GLY A 64 8.57 -0.40 11.84
C GLY A 64 7.95 1.00 11.93
N ASN A 65 8.82 2.01 11.93
CA ASN A 65 8.42 3.42 11.98
C ASN A 65 8.49 4.11 10.60
N GLU A 66 8.80 3.37 9.54
CA GLU A 66 9.05 3.92 8.22
C GLU A 66 7.91 3.57 7.25
N PHE A 67 7.61 4.49 6.35
CA PHE A 67 6.64 4.28 5.28
C PHE A 67 7.35 4.07 3.95
N TYR A 68 6.95 3.00 3.27
CA TYR A 68 7.42 2.61 1.96
C TYR A 68 6.28 2.76 0.97
N SER A 69 6.53 3.50 -0.12
CA SER A 69 5.63 3.57 -1.26
C SER A 69 6.18 2.67 -2.35
N ILE A 70 5.44 1.60 -2.64
CA ILE A 70 5.86 0.50 -3.47
C ILE A 70 5.07 0.58 -4.76
N THR A 71 5.69 0.95 -5.86
CA THR A 71 5.04 1.02 -7.18
C THR A 71 5.88 0.23 -8.16
N THR A 72 5.56 -1.05 -8.38
CA THR A 72 6.48 -1.91 -9.15
C THR A 72 5.78 -3.11 -9.79
N HIS A 73 6.35 -3.53 -10.92
CA HIS A 73 6.08 -4.79 -11.61
C HIS A 73 7.02 -5.91 -11.17
N ALA A 74 8.15 -5.53 -10.58
CA ALA A 74 9.21 -6.40 -10.07
C ALA A 74 9.17 -6.42 -8.53
N PRO A 75 9.90 -7.31 -7.85
CA PRO A 75 10.01 -7.21 -6.40
C PRO A 75 10.64 -5.88 -6.00
N LEU A 76 10.11 -5.28 -4.95
CA LEU A 76 10.84 -4.26 -4.21
C LEU A 76 11.83 -4.96 -3.27
N ILE A 77 13.12 -4.75 -3.53
CA ILE A 77 14.18 -5.18 -2.64
C ILE A 77 14.33 -4.13 -1.53
N LEU A 78 14.09 -4.52 -0.28
CA LEU A 78 14.17 -3.63 0.87
C LEU A 78 15.57 -3.62 1.47
N ALA A 79 16.19 -4.80 1.57
CA ALA A 79 17.53 -4.96 2.13
C ALA A 79 18.22 -6.19 1.55
N THR A 80 19.55 -6.14 1.39
CA THR A 80 20.37 -7.27 0.96
C THR A 80 21.70 -7.31 1.69
N THR A 81 22.20 -8.51 1.96
CA THR A 81 23.57 -8.75 2.45
C THR A 81 24.20 -9.95 1.73
N GLY A 82 25.53 -10.00 1.67
CA GLY A 82 26.28 -11.03 0.96
C GLY A 82 26.31 -10.89 -0.57
N TYR A 83 26.94 -11.85 -1.24
CA TYR A 83 27.15 -11.87 -2.69
C TYR A 83 26.94 -13.28 -3.27
N GLY A 84 26.55 -13.37 -4.54
CA GLY A 84 26.33 -14.66 -5.23
C GLY A 84 25.25 -15.52 -4.55
N ASP A 85 25.52 -16.82 -4.40
CA ASP A 85 24.60 -17.82 -3.85
C ASP A 85 24.31 -17.62 -2.34
N GLU A 86 25.21 -16.93 -1.63
CA GLU A 86 25.08 -16.59 -0.20
C GLU A 86 24.28 -15.30 0.03
N LYS A 87 23.78 -14.67 -1.04
CA LYS A 87 23.00 -13.44 -0.93
C LYS A 87 21.70 -13.69 -0.16
N SER A 88 21.54 -12.96 0.94
CA SER A 88 20.30 -12.87 1.70
C SER A 88 19.59 -11.56 1.40
N VAL A 89 18.26 -11.61 1.46
CA VAL A 89 17.41 -10.53 1.01
C VAL A 89 16.12 -10.46 1.82
N SER A 90 15.67 -9.24 2.08
CA SER A 90 14.27 -8.96 2.37
C SER A 90 13.64 -8.27 1.17
N ALA A 91 12.54 -8.82 0.69
CA ALA A 91 11.86 -8.36 -0.51
C ALA A 91 10.35 -8.44 -0.36
N MET A 92 9.68 -7.63 -1.17
CA MET A 92 8.23 -7.63 -1.30
C MET A 92 7.84 -7.71 -2.75
N ARG A 93 6.73 -8.36 -3.06
CA ARG A 93 6.13 -8.32 -4.40
C ARG A 93 4.62 -8.53 -4.35
N PHE A 94 3.95 -8.29 -5.47
CA PHE A 94 2.59 -8.78 -5.68
C PHE A 94 2.61 -10.17 -6.34
N SER A 95 1.56 -10.97 -6.11
CA SER A 95 1.34 -12.24 -6.83
C SER A 95 1.19 -12.00 -8.34
N LEU A 96 1.30 -13.07 -9.15
CA LEU A 96 1.10 -12.98 -10.60
C LEU A 96 -0.31 -12.48 -10.97
N ASN A 97 -1.32 -12.96 -10.24
CA ASN A 97 -2.71 -12.53 -10.40
C ASN A 97 -2.97 -11.16 -9.75
N GLN A 98 -2.01 -10.68 -8.96
CA GLN A 98 -1.99 -9.37 -8.31
C GLN A 98 -3.19 -9.16 -7.39
N ASP A 99 -3.53 -10.22 -6.68
CA ASP A 99 -4.56 -10.33 -5.65
C ASP A 99 -3.95 -10.51 -4.26
N GLU A 100 -2.63 -10.71 -4.16
CA GLU A 100 -1.91 -10.91 -2.90
C GLU A 100 -0.60 -10.11 -2.87
N LEU A 101 -0.20 -9.70 -1.67
CA LEU A 101 1.13 -9.20 -1.34
C LEU A 101 1.96 -10.33 -0.73
N LEU A 102 3.12 -10.59 -1.31
CA LEU A 102 4.12 -11.53 -0.80
C LEU A 102 5.25 -10.76 -0.13
N LEU A 103 5.50 -11.08 1.14
CA LEU A 103 6.68 -10.69 1.88
C LEU A 103 7.63 -11.88 2.00
N PHE A 104 8.92 -11.62 1.86
CA PHE A 104 9.95 -12.65 1.97
C PHE A 104 11.21 -12.11 2.61
N THR A 105 11.80 -12.87 3.53
CA THR A 105 13.11 -12.61 4.12
C THR A 105 13.91 -13.91 4.21
N ARG A 106 15.17 -13.87 3.78
CA ARG A 106 16.12 -14.99 3.93
C ARG A 106 17.13 -14.73 5.06
N ASN A 107 17.31 -15.72 5.92
CA ASN A 107 18.24 -15.67 7.04
C ASN A 107 19.69 -15.72 6.57
N PRO A 108 20.52 -14.70 6.91
CA PRO A 108 21.92 -14.65 6.49
C PRO A 108 22.81 -15.72 7.11
N LYS A 109 22.40 -16.38 8.20
CA LYS A 109 23.24 -17.37 8.89
C LYS A 109 23.10 -18.79 8.36
N ASN A 110 21.86 -19.21 8.10
CA ASN A 110 21.54 -20.60 7.74
C ASN A 110 20.80 -20.72 6.39
N GLY A 111 20.49 -19.60 5.73
CA GLY A 111 19.86 -19.58 4.42
C GLY A 111 18.37 -19.96 4.40
N GLU A 112 17.76 -20.25 5.54
CA GLU A 112 16.31 -20.47 5.70
C GLU A 112 15.52 -19.19 5.42
N GLY A 113 14.22 -19.30 5.23
CA GLY A 113 13.37 -18.18 4.84
C GLY A 113 12.11 -18.05 5.66
N TYR A 114 11.57 -16.84 5.66
CA TYR A 114 10.24 -16.54 6.15
C TYR A 114 9.44 -15.92 5.03
N ARG A 115 8.17 -16.27 4.96
CA ARG A 115 7.26 -15.79 3.93
C ARG A 115 5.90 -15.50 4.53
N ALA A 116 5.29 -14.39 4.11
CA ALA A 116 3.90 -14.09 4.39
C ALA A 116 3.18 -13.78 3.07
N ILE A 117 1.99 -14.33 2.90
CA ILE A 117 1.10 -14.06 1.76
C ILE A 117 -0.14 -13.38 2.34
N ILE A 118 -0.45 -12.19 1.84
CA ILE A 118 -1.51 -11.33 2.37
C ILE A 118 -2.45 -11.00 1.22
N PRO A 119 -3.70 -11.49 1.24
CA PRO A 119 -4.70 -11.08 0.26
C PRO A 119 -4.86 -9.56 0.23
N LEU A 120 -4.90 -8.96 -0.95
CA LEU A 120 -5.02 -7.51 -1.10
C LEU A 120 -6.39 -6.98 -0.67
N GLU A 121 -7.42 -7.81 -0.76
CA GLU A 121 -8.72 -7.51 -0.18
C GLU A 121 -8.57 -7.24 1.32
N GLU A 122 -7.96 -8.17 2.05
CA GLU A 122 -7.65 -8.01 3.46
C GLU A 122 -6.70 -6.84 3.72
N ALA A 123 -5.69 -6.66 2.87
CA ALA A 123 -4.73 -5.56 2.93
C ALA A 123 -5.38 -4.17 2.91
N ASN A 124 -6.47 -4.01 2.16
CA ASN A 124 -7.26 -2.78 2.09
C ASN A 124 -8.16 -2.57 3.32
N PHE A 125 -8.47 -3.62 4.07
CA PHE A 125 -9.26 -3.57 5.31
C PHE A 125 -8.42 -3.57 6.60
N TRP A 126 -7.08 -3.55 6.48
CA TRP A 126 -6.05 -3.39 7.52
C TRP A 126 -5.54 -4.66 8.22
N PRO A 127 -4.48 -5.31 7.69
CA PRO A 127 -3.67 -6.28 8.41
C PRO A 127 -2.47 -5.59 9.06
N GLN A 128 -2.31 -5.77 10.37
CA GLN A 128 -1.07 -5.47 11.08
C GLN A 128 -0.50 -6.76 11.66
N PHE A 129 0.79 -7.00 11.46
CA PHE A 129 1.46 -8.22 11.92
C PHE A 129 2.96 -7.98 12.09
N SER A 130 3.64 -8.84 12.85
CA SER A 130 5.11 -8.82 12.93
C SER A 130 5.69 -9.68 11.82
N PHE A 131 6.74 -9.20 11.16
CA PHE A 131 7.46 -9.99 10.15
C PHE A 131 8.98 -9.80 10.28
N PRO A 132 9.78 -10.87 10.11
CA PRO A 132 11.23 -10.78 10.15
C PRO A 132 11.77 -10.06 8.91
N PHE A 133 12.60 -9.04 9.12
CA PHE A 133 13.34 -8.32 8.06
C PHE A 133 14.84 -8.28 8.34
N LEU A 134 15.60 -8.26 7.26
CA LEU A 134 17.05 -8.08 7.30
C LEU A 134 17.40 -6.61 7.57
N LYS A 135 18.20 -6.39 8.60
CA LYS A 135 18.82 -5.10 8.93
C LYS A 135 20.31 -5.29 9.14
N GLY A 136 21.09 -4.84 8.16
CA GLY A 136 22.51 -5.21 8.07
C GLY A 136 22.67 -6.73 7.96
N ASN A 137 23.29 -7.35 8.97
CA ASN A 137 23.56 -8.79 9.02
C ASN A 137 22.66 -9.54 10.03
N MET A 138 21.59 -8.91 10.52
CA MET A 138 20.68 -9.47 11.51
C MET A 138 19.25 -9.50 10.99
N ILE A 139 18.45 -10.44 11.50
CA ILE A 139 17.00 -10.42 11.33
C ILE A 139 16.38 -9.75 12.55
N GLU A 140 15.58 -8.72 12.31
CA GLU A 140 14.72 -8.08 13.30
C GLU A 140 13.26 -8.33 12.95
N GLU A 141 12.45 -8.65 13.94
CA GLU A 141 11.00 -8.65 13.79
C GLU A 141 10.47 -7.22 13.81
N LEU A 142 9.84 -6.80 12.72
CA LEU A 142 9.31 -5.45 12.57
C LEU A 142 7.79 -5.50 12.39
N PRO A 143 7.04 -4.54 12.99
CA PRO A 143 5.62 -4.41 12.71
C PRO A 143 5.43 -3.99 11.25
N VAL A 144 4.53 -4.68 10.55
CA VAL A 144 4.13 -4.40 9.18
C VAL A 144 2.67 -4.03 9.17
N GLN A 145 2.33 -2.98 8.44
CA GLN A 145 0.96 -2.58 8.18
C GLN A 145 0.84 -2.21 6.71
N VAL A 146 -0.08 -2.85 6.00
CA VAL A 146 -0.48 -2.37 4.68
C VAL A 146 -1.50 -1.25 4.87
N VAL A 147 -1.18 -0.06 4.35
CA VAL A 147 -1.94 1.17 4.58
C VAL A 147 -2.95 1.41 3.46
N ASN A 148 -2.56 1.15 2.22
CA ASN A 148 -3.41 1.29 1.05
C ASN A 148 -2.80 0.52 -0.12
N VAL A 149 -3.61 -0.10 -0.96
CA VAL A 149 -3.19 -0.72 -2.22
C VAL A 149 -4.07 -0.23 -3.36
N ILE A 150 -3.44 0.38 -4.36
CA ILE A 150 -4.10 0.88 -5.56
C ILE A 150 -3.61 0.07 -6.75
N ARG A 151 -4.54 -0.60 -7.42
CA ARG A 151 -4.29 -1.18 -8.74
C ARG A 151 -4.24 -0.04 -9.76
N LYS A 152 -3.11 0.15 -10.44
CA LYS A 152 -3.08 1.05 -11.59
C LYS A 152 -3.69 0.31 -12.79
N PRO A 153 -4.62 0.95 -13.53
CA PRO A 153 -5.18 0.36 -14.73
C PRO A 153 -4.08 0.08 -15.76
N ASP A 154 -4.24 -1.00 -16.52
CA ASP A 154 -3.39 -1.30 -17.66
C ASP A 154 -3.52 -0.17 -18.69
N PRO A 155 -2.42 0.35 -19.26
CA PRO A 155 -2.49 1.26 -20.41
C PRO A 155 -3.35 0.70 -21.57
N ALA A 156 -3.44 -0.62 -21.73
CA ALA A 156 -4.29 -1.29 -22.70
C ALA A 156 -5.77 -1.42 -22.27
N ASP A 157 -6.07 -1.33 -20.97
CA ASP A 157 -7.45 -1.25 -20.45
C ASP A 157 -8.03 0.19 -20.59
N ASN A 158 -7.24 1.15 -21.09
CA ASN A 158 -7.49 2.60 -21.03
C ASN A 158 -7.98 3.23 -22.34
N VAL A 159 -9.20 2.91 -22.75
CA VAL A 159 -10.07 3.95 -23.37
C VAL A 159 -11.26 4.28 -22.47
N ARG A 160 -11.72 3.31 -21.67
CA ARG A 160 -12.91 3.48 -20.82
C ARG A 160 -12.57 3.86 -19.37
N GLY A 161 -11.56 3.23 -18.76
CA GLY A 161 -11.18 3.46 -17.37
C GLY A 161 -10.54 4.83 -17.09
N LEU A 162 -9.72 5.34 -18.03
CA LEU A 162 -9.10 6.66 -17.91
C LEU A 162 -10.13 7.79 -17.86
N ARG A 163 -11.24 7.66 -18.59
CA ARG A 163 -12.33 8.65 -18.63
C ARG A 163 -13.10 8.71 -17.29
N GLU A 164 -13.36 7.55 -16.70
CA GLU A 164 -14.02 7.44 -15.40
C GLU A 164 -13.12 7.92 -14.25
N TYR A 165 -11.80 7.66 -14.32
CA TYR A 165 -10.82 8.18 -13.37
C TYR A 165 -10.70 9.71 -13.42
N LEU A 166 -10.62 10.29 -14.62
CA LEU A 166 -10.58 11.73 -14.82
C LEU A 166 -11.87 12.42 -14.36
N GLN A 167 -13.03 11.81 -14.57
CA GLN A 167 -14.31 12.33 -14.06
C GLN A 167 -14.47 12.28 -12.54
N ARG A 168 -13.84 11.31 -11.85
CA ARG A 168 -13.91 11.20 -10.39
C ARG A 168 -12.87 12.02 -9.64
N SER A 169 -11.78 12.38 -10.31
CA SER A 169 -10.60 13.00 -9.66
C SER A 169 -10.47 14.50 -9.92
N MET A 170 -11.31 15.08 -10.79
CA MET A 170 -11.36 16.52 -11.02
C MET A 170 -12.51 17.15 -10.21
N PRO A 171 -12.25 18.21 -9.43
CA PRO A 171 -13.34 19.04 -8.92
C PRO A 171 -14.13 19.62 -10.12
N PRO A 172 -15.44 19.86 -9.98
CA PRO A 172 -16.24 20.41 -11.08
C PRO A 172 -15.58 21.71 -11.55
N GLU A 173 -15.25 21.78 -12.84
CA GLU A 173 -14.74 22.99 -13.47
C GLU A 173 -15.80 24.08 -13.27
N GLU A 174 -15.46 25.10 -12.47
CA GLU A 174 -16.22 26.35 -12.51
C GLU A 174 -16.13 26.89 -13.94
N PRO A 175 -17.26 27.28 -14.57
CA PRO A 175 -17.22 27.84 -15.90
C PRO A 175 -16.40 29.13 -15.88
N PHE A 176 -15.28 29.13 -16.60
CA PHE A 176 -14.52 30.35 -16.91
C PHE A 176 -15.43 31.30 -17.70
N TYR A 177 -15.98 32.31 -17.04
CA TYR A 177 -16.49 33.50 -17.73
C TYR A 177 -15.29 34.22 -18.34
N THR A 178 -15.10 34.04 -19.65
CA THR A 178 -14.17 34.88 -20.40
C THR A 178 -14.95 36.12 -20.82
N GLU A 179 -14.81 37.21 -20.08
CA GLU A 179 -15.18 38.53 -20.61
C GLU A 179 -14.27 38.82 -21.81
N LEU A 180 -14.85 38.81 -23.01
CA LEU A 180 -14.22 39.27 -24.23
C LEU A 180 -13.93 40.77 -24.09
N PRO A 181 -12.67 41.24 -24.25
CA PRO A 181 -12.44 42.66 -24.42
C PRO A 181 -12.98 43.09 -25.78
N ASP A 182 -13.97 43.98 -25.72
CA ASP A 182 -14.61 44.67 -26.83
C ASP A 182 -13.54 45.39 -27.67
N SER A 183 -13.16 44.79 -28.79
CA SER A 183 -12.24 45.37 -29.76
C SER A 183 -13.03 45.78 -31.01
N GLY A 184 -13.76 46.89 -30.88
CA GLY A 184 -14.34 47.56 -32.02
C GLY A 184 -13.27 47.95 -33.05
N PRO A 185 -13.51 47.78 -34.36
CA PRO A 185 -12.57 48.21 -35.39
C PRO A 185 -12.58 49.74 -35.51
N ARG A 186 -11.45 50.38 -35.20
CA ARG A 186 -11.18 51.77 -35.64
C ARG A 186 -10.88 51.73 -37.14
N ALA A 187 -11.76 52.34 -37.91
CA ALA A 187 -11.55 52.65 -39.32
C ALA A 187 -10.26 53.46 -39.50
N LEU A 188 -9.36 52.97 -40.36
CA LEU A 188 -8.34 53.80 -41.00
C LEU A 188 -8.94 54.23 -42.34
N SER A 189 -9.29 55.51 -42.40
CA SER A 189 -9.71 56.23 -43.58
C SER A 189 -8.57 56.29 -44.59
N ASP A 190 -8.90 56.00 -45.85
CA ASP A 190 -8.18 56.46 -47.02
C ASP A 190 -7.97 57.97 -46.97
N ASP A 191 -6.76 58.45 -47.28
CA ASP A 191 -6.60 59.73 -47.98
C ASP A 191 -5.21 59.83 -48.64
N LYS A 192 -5.27 59.80 -49.98
CA LYS A 192 -4.53 60.57 -51.01
C LYS A 192 -3.01 60.52 -51.12
#